data_AF-A0A1Z4RCB5-F1
#
_entry.id   AF-A0A1Z4RCB5-F1
#
_cell.length_a   1.000
_cell.length_b   1.000
_cell.length_c   1.000
_cell.angle_alpha   90.00
_cell.angle_beta   90.00
_cell.angle_gamma   90.00
#
_symmetry.space_group_name_H-M   'P 1'
#
loop_
_entity.id
_entity.type
_entity.pdbx_description
1 polymer ?
#
loop_
_entity_poly.entity_id
_entity_poly.type
_entity_poly.pdbx_seq_one_letter_code
_entity_poly.pdbx_strand_id
1 'polypeptide(L)'
;MKIDFSNIDFSSVDFSSVDTSSLETEEEFRQEAKRLLPAALLKVGEAVAENTWEELQKNLANAGTKVKTSASEKRQFVRETIKNYQRSASNRERQELEDYIVEILRNS
;
A
#
# COMPACT_ATOMS: atom_id res chain seq x y z
N MET A 1 -10.49 2.37 -8.87
CA MET A 1 -10.54 1.29 -7.87
C MET A 1 -10.54 1.97 -6.50
N LYS A 2 -11.47 1.66 -5.60
CA LYS A 2 -11.39 2.19 -4.24
C LYS A 2 -10.51 1.21 -3.45
N ILE A 3 -9.34 1.67 -3.01
CA ILE A 3 -8.46 0.87 -2.17
C ILE A 3 -8.98 1.00 -0.73
N ASP A 4 -9.21 -0.14 -0.08
CA ASP A 4 -9.58 -0.16 1.33
C ASP A 4 -8.30 -0.31 2.16
N PHE A 5 -7.79 0.81 2.68
CA PHE A 5 -6.55 0.84 3.46
C PHE A 5 -6.68 0.09 4.80
N SER A 6 -7.91 -0.11 5.32
CA SER A 6 -8.11 -0.79 6.60
C SER A 6 -7.73 -2.28 6.57
N ASN A 7 -7.70 -2.87 5.37
CA ASN A 7 -7.33 -4.27 5.15
C ASN A 7 -5.85 -4.45 4.76
N ILE A 8 -5.06 -3.38 4.78
CA ILE A 8 -3.63 -3.42 4.41
C ILE A 8 -2.80 -3.45 5.69
N ASP A 9 -1.85 -4.38 5.75
CA ASP A 9 -0.90 -4.45 6.83
C ASP A 9 0.18 -3.36 6.69
N PHE A 10 0.07 -2.32 7.52
CA PHE A 10 1.07 -1.26 7.62
C PHE A 10 2.05 -1.46 8.78
N SER A 11 2.12 -2.63 9.42
CA SER A 11 2.99 -2.88 10.58
C SER A 11 4.48 -2.64 10.33
N SER A 12 4.93 -2.71 9.07
CA SER A 12 6.33 -2.40 8.71
C SER A 12 6.57 -0.93 8.35
N VAL A 13 5.55 -0.08 8.41
CA VAL A 13 5.71 1.38 8.37
C VAL A 13 5.99 1.83 9.81
N ASP A 14 7.10 2.54 10.00
CA ASP A 14 7.57 2.95 11.32
C ASP A 14 6.81 4.19 11.82
N PHE A 15 5.53 4.01 12.17
CA PHE A 15 4.72 5.06 12.81
C PHE A 15 5.25 5.41 14.20
N SER A 16 5.88 4.45 14.91
CA SER A 16 6.48 4.67 16.22
C SER A 16 7.62 5.67 16.24
N SER A 17 8.24 5.94 15.09
CA SER A 17 9.25 7.00 14.97
C SER A 17 8.70 8.42 15.08
N VAL A 18 7.38 8.59 15.03
CA VAL A 18 6.73 9.89 15.13
C VAL A 18 6.40 10.20 16.58
N ASP A 19 6.93 11.30 17.10
CA ASP A 19 6.55 11.83 18.41
C ASP A 19 5.22 12.60 18.29
N THR A 20 4.10 11.88 18.34
CA THR A 20 2.77 12.46 18.21
C THR A 20 2.41 13.42 19.35
N SER A 21 3.09 13.30 20.50
CA SER A 21 2.89 14.21 21.64
C SER A 21 3.43 15.62 21.39
N SER A 22 4.34 15.76 20.42
CA SER A 22 4.93 17.04 20.01
C SER A 22 4.17 17.74 18.89
N LEU A 23 3.17 17.08 18.28
CA LEU A 23 2.41 17.61 17.15
C LEU A 23 1.14 18.32 17.65
N GLU A 24 1.06 19.63 17.49
CA GLU A 24 -0.06 20.46 17.97
C GLU A 24 -1.01 20.87 16.84
N THR A 25 -0.53 20.90 15.61
CA THR A 25 -1.24 21.45 14.45
C THR A 25 -1.48 20.42 13.36
N GLU A 26 -2.57 20.58 12.59
CA GLU A 26 -2.85 19.75 11.41
C GLU A 26 -1.65 19.67 10.46
N GLU A 27 -0.95 20.79 10.24
CA GLU A 27 0.18 20.85 9.31
C GLU A 27 1.36 19.97 9.77
N GLU A 28 1.61 19.86 11.07
CA GLU A 28 2.66 19.00 11.62
C GLU A 28 2.33 17.51 11.39
N PHE A 29 1.08 17.11 11.64
CA PHE A 29 0.61 15.76 11.29
C PHE A 29 0.75 15.48 9.79
N ARG A 30 0.40 16.46 8.94
CA ARG A 30 0.52 16.35 7.48
C ARG A 30 1.96 16.20 7.03
N GLN A 31 2.90 16.89 7.65
CA GLN A 31 4.33 16.77 7.35
C GLN A 31 4.86 15.38 7.68
N GLU A 32 4.52 14.85 8.86
CA GLU A 32 4.89 13.48 9.24
C GLU A 32 4.21 12.43 8.35
N ALA A 33 2.95 12.63 8.01
CA ALA A 33 2.24 11.75 7.08
C ALA A 33 2.91 11.71 5.69
N LYS A 34 3.32 12.87 5.16
CA LYS A 34 4.08 12.96 3.90
C LYS A 34 5.43 12.26 3.99
N ARG A 35 6.10 12.31 5.14
CA ARG A 35 7.36 11.59 5.38
C ARG A 35 7.17 10.07 5.32
N LEU A 36 6.05 9.57 5.86
CA LEU A 36 5.72 8.14 5.90
C LEU A 36 5.09 7.63 4.59
N LEU A 37 4.53 8.53 3.76
CA LEU A 37 3.81 8.21 2.53
C LEU A 37 4.57 7.28 1.57
N PRO A 38 5.90 7.42 1.31
CA PRO A 38 6.61 6.50 0.43
C PRO A 38 6.60 5.04 0.90
N ALA A 39 6.74 4.83 2.22
CA ALA A 39 6.72 3.50 2.83
C ALA A 39 5.29 2.93 2.81
N ALA A 40 4.28 3.75 3.10
CA ALA A 40 2.89 3.34 3.00
C ALA A 40 2.48 2.98 1.56
N LEU A 41 2.90 3.76 0.55
CA LEU A 41 2.66 3.45 -0.86
C LEU A 41 3.27 2.11 -1.28
N LEU A 42 4.40 1.72 -0.69
CA LEU A 42 4.99 0.40 -0.90
C LEU A 42 4.04 -0.71 -0.41
N LYS A 43 3.46 -0.55 0.79
CA LYS A 43 2.47 -1.50 1.34
C LYS A 43 1.20 -1.58 0.52
N VAL A 44 0.71 -0.45 0.03
CA VAL A 44 -0.43 -0.48 -0.89
C VAL A 44 -0.07 -1.20 -2.19
N GLY A 45 1.13 -0.96 -2.74
CA GLY A 45 1.62 -1.68 -3.90
C GLY A 45 1.74 -3.19 -3.68
N GLU A 46 2.19 -3.63 -2.50
CA GLU A 46 2.25 -5.04 -2.11
C GLU A 46 0.84 -5.66 -2.10
N ALA A 47 -0.12 -5.04 -1.43
CA ALA A 47 -1.50 -5.51 -1.37
C ALA A 47 -2.16 -5.55 -2.76
N VAL A 48 -1.95 -4.53 -3.59
CA VAL A 48 -2.44 -4.50 -4.98
C VAL A 48 -1.82 -5.64 -5.78
N ALA A 49 -0.52 -5.87 -5.63
CA ALA A 49 0.18 -6.95 -6.32
C ALA A 49 -0.33 -8.34 -5.92
N GLU A 50 -0.54 -8.58 -4.63
CA GLU A 50 -1.07 -9.84 -4.12
C GLU A 50 -2.49 -10.09 -4.61
N ASN A 51 -3.39 -9.11 -4.47
CA ASN A 51 -4.77 -9.21 -4.95
C ASN A 51 -4.83 -9.46 -6.47
N THR A 52 -4.06 -8.69 -7.25
CA THR A 52 -4.03 -8.86 -8.72
C THR A 52 -3.51 -10.23 -9.11
N TRP A 53 -2.50 -10.73 -8.40
CA TRP A 53 -1.93 -12.05 -8.65
C TRP A 53 -2.91 -13.17 -8.32
N GLU A 54 -3.62 -13.07 -7.20
CA GLU A 54 -4.66 -14.04 -6.82
C GLU A 54 -5.83 -14.05 -7.81
N GLU A 55 -6.31 -12.89 -8.25
CA GLU A 55 -7.34 -12.77 -9.27
C GLU A 55 -6.89 -13.39 -10.59
N LEU A 56 -5.65 -13.13 -11.01
CA LEU A 56 -5.08 -13.73 -12.22
C LEU A 56 -5.05 -15.26 -12.12
N GLN A 57 -4.60 -15.82 -11.00
CA GLN A 57 -4.59 -17.26 -10.78
C GLN A 57 -6.00 -17.85 -10.78
N LYS A 58 -6.96 -17.22 -10.11
CA LYS A 58 -8.38 -17.63 -10.09
C LYS A 58 -8.97 -17.63 -11.49
N ASN A 59 -8.76 -16.57 -12.27
CA ASN A 59 -9.28 -16.44 -13.64
C ASN A 59 -8.71 -17.50 -14.58
N LEU A 60 -7.40 -17.76 -14.50
CA LEU A 60 -6.76 -18.78 -15.32
C LEU A 60 -7.19 -20.21 -14.92
N ALA A 61 -7.39 -20.48 -13.62
CA ALA A 61 -7.93 -21.74 -13.14
C ALA A 61 -9.38 -21.97 -13.63
N ASN A 62 -10.21 -20.92 -13.58
CA ASN A 62 -11.59 -20.94 -14.08
C ASN A 62 -11.66 -21.16 -15.60
N ALA A 63 -10.64 -20.72 -16.36
CA ALA A 63 -10.52 -20.96 -17.79
C ALA A 63 -10.04 -22.37 -18.16
N GLY A 64 -9.98 -23.31 -17.20
CA GLY A 64 -9.54 -24.70 -17.44
C GLY A 64 -8.04 -24.85 -17.70
N THR A 65 -7.26 -23.80 -17.49
CA THR A 65 -5.80 -23.83 -17.68
C THR A 65 -5.13 -24.30 -16.39
N LYS A 66 -4.29 -25.34 -16.45
CA LYS A 66 -3.45 -25.75 -15.30
C LYS A 66 -2.40 -24.67 -15.04
N VAL A 67 -2.67 -23.77 -14.10
CA VAL A 67 -1.75 -22.67 -13.73
C VAL A 67 -0.62 -23.22 -12.86
N LYS A 68 0.53 -23.51 -13.49
CA LYS A 68 1.79 -23.71 -12.78
C LYS A 68 2.61 -22.43 -12.82
N THR A 69 2.19 -21.41 -12.08
CA THR A 69 3.05 -20.24 -11.88
C THR A 69 4.13 -20.56 -10.86
N SER A 70 5.38 -20.38 -11.24
CA SER A 70 6.54 -20.54 -10.37
C SER A 70 6.61 -19.45 -9.30
N ALA A 71 7.27 -19.75 -8.18
CA ALA A 71 7.55 -18.74 -7.14
C ALA A 71 8.42 -17.58 -7.67
N SER A 72 9.27 -17.82 -8.68
CA SER A 72 10.04 -16.77 -9.34
C SER A 72 9.18 -15.78 -10.12
N GLU A 73 8.17 -16.27 -10.86
CA GLU A 73 7.25 -15.42 -11.62
C GLU A 73 6.40 -14.57 -10.67
N LYS A 74 5.86 -15.16 -9.59
CA LYS A 74 5.14 -14.40 -8.55
C LYS A 74 6.02 -13.27 -8.00
N ARG A 75 7.28 -13.56 -7.64
CA ARG A 75 8.21 -12.54 -7.11
C ARG A 75 8.51 -11.44 -8.13
N GLN A 76 8.66 -11.78 -9.41
CA GLN A 76 8.90 -10.79 -10.45
C GLN A 76 7.67 -9.89 -10.66
N PHE A 77 6.49 -10.51 -10.79
CA PHE A 77 5.22 -9.80 -10.92
C PHE A 77 5.00 -8.83 -9.76
N VAL A 78 5.18 -9.29 -8.53
CA VAL A 78 5.01 -8.46 -7.33
C VAL A 78 5.93 -7.25 -7.36
N ARG A 79 7.22 -7.44 -7.66
CA ARG A 79 8.19 -6.32 -7.76
C ARG A 79 7.81 -5.31 -8.84
N GLU A 80 7.40 -5.78 -10.00
CA GLU A 80 7.00 -4.90 -11.12
C GLU A 80 5.72 -4.14 -10.79
N THR A 81 4.72 -4.79 -10.21
CA THR A 81 3.46 -4.15 -9.79
C THR A 81 3.68 -3.11 -8.71
N ILE A 82 4.49 -3.38 -7.68
CA ILE A 82 4.83 -2.40 -6.64
C ILE A 82 5.47 -1.16 -7.27
N LYS A 83 6.48 -1.36 -8.13
CA LYS A 83 7.20 -0.26 -8.79
C LYS A 83 6.30 0.56 -9.70
N ASN A 84 5.41 -0.11 -10.43
CA ASN A 84 4.44 0.54 -11.30
C ASN A 84 3.40 1.31 -10.48
N TYR A 85 2.89 0.72 -9.40
CA TYR A 85 1.94 1.37 -8.49
C TYR A 85 2.53 2.65 -7.90
N GLN A 86 3.73 2.60 -7.32
CA GLN A 86 4.38 3.79 -6.76
C GLN A 86 4.53 4.95 -7.76
N ARG A 87 4.79 4.62 -9.03
CA ARG A 87 4.96 5.60 -10.12
C ARG A 87 3.65 6.13 -10.68
N SER A 88 2.60 5.32 -10.66
CA SER A 88 1.31 5.62 -11.29
C SER A 88 0.22 6.04 -10.30
N ALA A 89 0.45 5.87 -8.99
CA ALA A 89 -0.45 6.31 -7.94
C ALA A 89 -0.79 7.78 -8.13
N SER A 90 -2.08 8.04 -8.35
CA SER A 90 -2.62 9.35 -8.63
C SER A 90 -2.45 10.29 -7.44
N ASN A 91 -2.50 11.61 -7.69
CA ASN A 91 -2.48 12.59 -6.61
C ASN A 91 -3.62 12.37 -5.62
N ARG A 92 -4.77 11.90 -6.10
CA ARG A 92 -5.92 11.57 -5.26
C ARG A 92 -5.63 10.40 -4.33
N GLU A 93 -5.12 9.28 -4.86
CA GLU A 93 -4.80 8.10 -4.03
C GLU A 93 -3.70 8.42 -3.01
N ARG A 94 -2.72 9.24 -3.40
CA ARG A 94 -1.69 9.74 -2.49
C ARG A 94 -2.29 10.59 -1.38
N GLN A 95 -3.22 11.48 -1.70
CA GLN A 95 -3.92 12.31 -0.72
C GLN A 95 -4.78 11.46 0.23
N GLU A 96 -5.55 10.51 -0.31
CA GLU A 96 -6.39 9.61 0.50
C GLU A 96 -5.54 8.74 1.45
N LEU A 97 -4.36 8.29 1.00
CA LEU A 97 -3.42 7.57 1.85
C LEU A 97 -2.75 8.48 2.89
N GLU A 98 -2.42 9.72 2.53
CA GLU A 98 -1.91 10.71 3.48
C GLU A 98 -2.96 11.00 4.58
N ASP A 99 -4.22 11.22 4.20
CA ASP A 99 -5.34 11.41 5.13
C ASP A 99 -5.45 10.22 6.09
N TYR A 100 -5.35 8.99 5.58
CA TYR A 100 -5.38 7.79 6.39
C TYR A 100 -4.19 7.67 7.36
N ILE A 101 -2.98 8.06 6.93
CA ILE A 101 -1.81 8.10 7.82
C ILE A 101 -2.01 9.13 8.93
N VAL A 102 -2.56 10.31 8.62
CA VAL A 102 -2.90 11.32 9.65
C VAL A 102 -3.89 10.75 10.66
N GLU A 103 -4.91 10.00 10.21
CA GLU A 103 -5.85 9.32 11.11
C GLU A 103 -5.15 8.28 12.00
N ILE A 104 -4.18 7.52 11.48
CA ILE A 104 -3.39 6.59 12.30
C ILE A 104 -2.60 7.36 13.37
N LEU A 105 -1.86 8.40 12.98
CA LEU A 105 -1.02 9.20 13.89
C LEU A 105 -1.83 9.90 14.99
N ARG A 106 -3.11 10.21 14.74
CA ARG A 106 -4.00 10.80 15.75
C ARG A 106 -4.55 9.79 16.75
N ASN A 107 -4.62 8.53 16.35
CA ASN A 107 -5.17 7.45 17.15
C ASN A 107 -4.07 6.57 17.80
N SER A 108 -2.80 6.87 17.55
CA SER A 108 -1.63 6.23 18.17
C SER A 108 -1.21 6.92 19.46
#